data_AF-A0AAU9L8U0-F1
#
_entry.id   AF-A0AAU9L8U0-F1
#
_cell.length_a   1.000
_cell.length_b   1.000
_cell.length_c   1.000
_cell.angle_alpha   90.00
_cell.angle_beta   90.00
_cell.angle_gamma   90.00
#
_symmetry.space_group_name_H-M   'P 1'
#
loop_
_entity.id
_entity.type
_entity.pdbx_description
1 polymer ?
#
loop_
_entity_poly.entity_id
_entity_poly.type
_entity_poly.pdbx_seq_one_letter_code
_entity_poly.pdbx_strand_id
1 'polypeptide(L)'
;MESVFSLMRQSLEPDRIYINIPIGSMKRFPERSYEEINIPFELTNLAPLVYINRCVDDGPATKLLGPLRLENNASTLIITLDDDFQYPQELVASLAWEALIKPNDVLGVCGWGMIPMWHQVGVVPAYVPYFMRPNGRYVDILQACCGNAYRRGFFTDVEALAEIPPICVTVDDVWIAGYLRTVEHKRSAVISKRLDPLDAAWKKKEAQSSERQMTLSSYNHEHQIHYKCVQALEHKFQRRWTRNFEESTHS
;
A
#
# COMPACT_ATOMS: atom_id res chain seq x y z
N MET A 1 16.31 8.72 -2.41
CA MET A 1 16.34 9.62 -3.60
C MET A 1 15.97 8.90 -4.89
N GLU A 2 16.49 7.69 -5.16
CA GLU A 2 16.18 6.94 -6.40
C GLU A 2 14.67 6.79 -6.66
N SER A 3 13.88 6.54 -5.61
CA SER A 3 12.43 6.40 -5.67
C SER A 3 11.76 7.67 -6.19
N VAL A 4 12.01 8.82 -5.56
CA VAL A 4 11.48 10.13 -6.01
C VAL A 4 11.89 10.43 -7.45
N PHE A 5 13.17 10.22 -7.81
CA PHE A 5 13.64 10.45 -9.18
C PHE A 5 12.98 9.52 -10.21
N SER A 6 12.63 8.29 -9.84
CA SER A 6 11.85 7.41 -10.73
C SER A 6 10.42 7.90 -10.96
N LEU A 7 9.84 8.61 -9.98
CA LEU A 7 8.50 9.22 -10.10
C LEU A 7 8.49 10.51 -10.92
N MET A 8 9.61 11.23 -10.95
CA MET A 8 9.77 12.37 -11.84
C MET A 8 9.95 11.98 -13.31
N ARG A 9 10.21 10.71 -13.61
CA ARG A 9 10.43 10.19 -14.97
C ARG A 9 9.23 9.41 -15.49
N GLN A 10 8.05 9.59 -14.89
CA GLN A 10 6.85 8.90 -15.32
C GLN A 10 6.37 9.43 -16.67
N SER A 11 5.90 8.52 -17.51
CA SER A 11 5.29 8.82 -18.83
C SER A 11 3.99 9.62 -18.72
N LEU A 12 3.33 9.55 -17.57
CA LEU A 12 2.29 10.47 -17.14
C LEU A 12 2.78 11.13 -15.85
N GLU A 13 3.02 12.44 -15.90
CA GLU A 13 3.49 13.19 -14.75
C GLU A 13 2.40 13.24 -13.66
N PRO A 14 2.72 12.94 -12.39
CA PRO A 14 1.79 13.18 -11.30
C PRO A 14 1.65 14.68 -11.02
N ASP A 15 0.46 15.12 -10.62
CA ASP A 15 0.25 16.52 -10.22
C ASP A 15 1.08 16.89 -8.98
N ARG A 16 1.31 15.92 -8.09
CA ARG A 16 2.06 16.08 -6.84
C ARG A 16 2.66 14.77 -6.35
N ILE A 17 3.83 14.85 -5.72
CA ILE A 17 4.52 13.77 -5.02
C ILE A 17 4.58 14.14 -3.54
N TYR A 18 3.81 13.43 -2.73
CA TYR A 18 3.79 13.59 -1.29
C TYR A 18 4.91 12.76 -0.65
N ILE A 19 5.86 13.42 0.02
CA ILE A 19 6.82 12.76 0.90
C ILE A 19 6.35 13.01 2.32
N ASN A 20 5.76 11.98 2.93
CA ASN A 20 5.26 12.08 4.29
C ASN A 20 6.40 11.81 5.27
N ILE A 21 6.71 12.81 6.09
CA ILE A 21 7.70 12.69 7.16
C ILE A 21 6.98 13.05 8.45
N PRO A 22 6.72 12.09 9.35
CA PRO A 22 6.02 12.41 10.57
C PRO A 22 6.75 13.42 11.46
N ILE A 23 6.06 13.97 12.44
CA ILE A 23 6.62 14.86 13.47
C ILE A 23 6.88 14.11 14.78
N GLY A 24 7.92 14.51 15.52
CA GLY A 24 8.23 13.97 16.85
C GLY A 24 8.93 12.59 16.84
N SER A 25 8.76 11.83 17.94
CA SER A 25 9.42 10.52 18.12
C SER A 25 8.90 9.47 17.14
N MET A 26 9.81 8.65 16.61
CA MET A 26 9.43 7.59 15.67
C MET A 26 8.70 6.46 16.39
N LYS A 27 7.53 6.03 15.91
CA LYS A 27 6.78 4.93 16.56
C LYS A 27 7.58 3.63 16.65
N ARG A 28 8.39 3.32 15.62
CA ARG A 28 9.21 2.10 15.57
C ARG A 28 10.50 2.20 16.38
N PHE A 29 11.04 3.41 16.53
CA PHE A 29 12.30 3.69 17.22
C PHE A 29 12.09 4.90 18.14
N PRO A 30 11.39 4.73 19.29
CA PRO A 30 10.96 5.85 20.14
C PRO A 30 12.12 6.71 20.68
N GLU A 31 13.33 6.15 20.70
CA GLU A 31 14.57 6.83 21.05
C GLU A 31 15.08 7.81 19.97
N ARG A 32 14.49 7.78 18.77
CA ARG A 32 14.83 8.67 17.64
C ARG A 32 13.70 9.64 17.35
N SER A 33 14.05 10.81 16.82
CA SER A 33 13.09 11.83 16.41
C SER A 33 13.14 12.09 14.91
N TYR A 34 11.98 12.28 14.28
CA TYR A 34 11.89 12.77 12.91
C TYR A 34 12.36 14.22 12.75
N GLU A 35 12.54 14.96 13.84
CA GLU A 35 13.13 16.31 13.83
C GLU A 35 14.65 16.28 13.65
N GLU A 36 15.29 15.13 13.88
CA GLU A 36 16.73 14.95 13.68
C GLU A 36 17.07 14.58 12.22
N ILE A 37 16.04 14.33 11.39
CA ILE A 37 16.23 13.99 9.99
C ILE A 37 16.54 15.26 9.19
N ASN A 38 17.74 15.32 8.62
CA ASN A 38 18.08 16.32 7.62
C ASN A 38 17.38 15.99 6.30
N ILE A 39 16.43 16.84 5.90
CA ILE A 39 15.75 16.74 4.61
C ILE A 39 16.69 17.29 3.53
N PRO A 40 17.08 16.49 2.52
CA PRO A 40 17.96 16.94 1.45
C PRO A 40 17.40 18.16 0.71
N PHE A 41 18.22 19.18 0.50
CA PHE A 41 17.83 20.41 -0.21
C PHE A 41 17.38 20.13 -1.66
N GLU A 42 17.91 19.07 -2.26
CA GLU A 42 17.50 18.57 -3.57
C GLU A 42 16.01 18.20 -3.58
N LEU A 43 15.44 17.69 -2.49
CA LEU A 43 14.01 17.39 -2.42
C LEU A 43 13.17 18.66 -2.26
N THR A 44 13.64 19.63 -1.47
CA THR A 44 12.90 20.89 -1.29
C THR A 44 12.89 21.74 -2.56
N ASN A 45 13.94 21.65 -3.39
CA ASN A 45 14.03 22.34 -4.68
C ASN A 45 13.10 21.80 -5.77
N LEU A 46 12.51 20.62 -5.54
CA LEU A 46 11.56 20.00 -6.47
C LEU A 46 10.11 20.49 -6.25
N ALA A 47 9.91 21.46 -5.35
CA ALA A 47 8.63 22.15 -5.23
C ALA A 47 8.26 22.87 -6.55
N PRO A 48 6.97 22.92 -6.93
CA PRO A 48 5.81 22.43 -6.18
C PRO A 48 5.51 20.94 -6.38
N LEU A 49 6.16 20.27 -7.33
CA LEU A 49 5.89 18.87 -7.66
C LEU A 49 6.11 17.96 -6.45
N VAL A 50 7.23 18.12 -5.74
CA VAL A 50 7.48 17.41 -4.47
C VAL A 50 7.01 18.27 -3.31
N TYR A 51 6.15 17.70 -2.46
CA TYR A 51 5.71 18.33 -1.23
C TYR A 51 6.08 17.47 -0.02
N ILE A 52 6.88 18.07 0.86
CA ILE A 52 7.22 17.49 2.15
C ILE A 52 6.04 17.71 3.10
N ASN A 53 5.33 16.64 3.41
CA ASN A 53 4.22 16.67 4.35
C ASN A 53 4.71 16.31 5.75
N ARG A 54 4.79 17.29 6.65
CA ARG A 54 5.02 17.06 8.08
C ARG A 54 3.72 16.65 8.75
N CYS A 55 3.60 15.39 9.15
CA CYS A 55 2.30 14.79 9.48
C CYS A 55 2.32 13.93 10.75
N VAL A 56 1.16 13.34 11.07
CA VAL A 56 1.05 12.31 12.11
C VAL A 56 1.77 11.03 11.65
N ASP A 57 2.41 10.34 12.58
CA ASP A 57 2.99 9.01 12.34
C ASP A 57 1.89 7.96 12.45
N ASP A 58 1.33 7.49 11.33
CA ASP A 58 0.37 6.38 11.28
C ASP A 58 1.07 5.03 10.98
N GLY A 59 2.39 4.96 11.19
CA GLY A 59 3.21 3.82 10.78
C GLY A 59 3.28 3.70 9.25
N PRO A 60 3.39 2.48 8.70
CA PRO A 60 3.43 2.26 7.24
C PRO A 60 2.25 2.89 6.48
N ALA A 61 1.05 2.90 7.07
CA ALA A 61 -0.15 3.48 6.47
C ALA A 61 -0.06 5.00 6.22
N THR A 62 0.93 5.70 6.80
CA THR A 62 1.18 7.13 6.59
C THR A 62 1.28 7.48 5.11
N LYS A 63 1.79 6.56 4.26
CA LYS A 63 1.88 6.76 2.80
C LYS A 63 0.53 7.05 2.15
N LEU A 64 -0.56 6.54 2.73
CA LEU A 64 -1.94 6.77 2.27
C LEU A 64 -2.62 7.84 3.13
N LEU A 65 -2.56 7.71 4.46
CA LEU A 65 -3.26 8.59 5.40
C LEU A 65 -2.78 10.04 5.34
N GLY A 66 -1.49 10.29 5.04
CA GLY A 66 -0.97 11.63 4.82
C GLY A 66 -1.71 12.37 3.69
N PRO A 67 -1.66 11.87 2.44
CA PRO A 67 -2.39 12.45 1.32
C PRO A 67 -3.91 12.49 1.51
N LEU A 68 -4.53 11.50 2.16
CA LEU A 68 -5.98 11.51 2.43
C LEU A 68 -6.43 12.69 3.30
N ARG A 69 -5.56 13.19 4.19
CA ARG A 69 -5.83 14.38 5.01
C ARG A 69 -5.56 15.71 4.29
N LEU A 70 -4.87 15.69 3.15
CA LEU A 70 -4.56 16.88 2.35
C LEU A 70 -5.50 17.05 1.15
N GLU A 71 -5.84 15.94 0.50
CA GLU A 71 -6.67 15.91 -0.70
C GLU A 71 -8.16 15.87 -0.32
N ASN A 72 -8.94 16.78 -0.90
CA ASN A 72 -10.40 16.86 -0.66
C ASN A 72 -11.23 16.52 -1.89
N ASN A 73 -10.65 16.55 -3.09
CA ASN A 73 -11.37 16.22 -4.30
C ASN A 73 -11.56 14.69 -4.39
N ALA A 74 -12.81 14.25 -4.38
CA ALA A 74 -13.18 12.84 -4.43
C ALA A 74 -12.63 12.10 -5.67
N SER A 75 -12.40 12.80 -6.79
CA SER A 75 -11.86 12.21 -8.01
C SER A 75 -10.34 12.06 -8.02
N THR A 76 -9.61 12.70 -7.09
CA THR A 76 -8.14 12.60 -7.02
C THR A 76 -7.71 11.15 -6.92
N LEU A 77 -6.80 10.74 -7.80
CA LEU A 77 -6.20 9.41 -7.75
C LEU A 77 -4.92 9.49 -6.91
N ILE A 78 -4.90 8.77 -5.80
CA ILE A 78 -3.75 8.67 -4.89
C ILE A 78 -3.05 7.35 -5.19
N ILE A 79 -1.77 7.43 -5.59
CA ILE A 79 -0.92 6.26 -5.81
C ILE A 79 0.08 6.16 -4.65
N THR A 80 0.01 5.08 -3.88
CA THR A 80 0.92 4.84 -2.75
C THR A 80 2.08 3.96 -3.16
N LEU A 81 3.28 4.33 -2.72
CA LEU A 81 4.55 3.70 -3.08
C LEU A 81 5.47 3.65 -1.86
N ASP A 82 6.43 2.74 -1.89
CA ASP A 82 7.50 2.63 -0.90
C ASP A 82 8.70 3.48 -1.33
N ASP A 83 9.48 3.95 -0.35
CA ASP A 83 10.60 4.87 -0.57
C ASP A 83 11.91 4.15 -0.90
N ASP A 84 11.89 2.83 -1.04
CA ASP A 84 13.06 1.97 -1.17
C ASP A 84 13.08 1.12 -2.47
N PHE A 85 12.38 1.61 -3.49
CA PHE A 85 12.26 1.01 -4.82
C PHE A 85 12.41 2.03 -5.96
N GLN A 86 12.83 1.55 -7.13
CA GLN A 86 12.77 2.30 -8.38
C GLN A 86 11.58 1.82 -9.22
N TYR A 87 10.69 2.73 -9.58
CA TYR A 87 9.45 2.40 -10.28
C TYR A 87 9.57 2.54 -11.80
N PRO A 88 8.96 1.63 -12.59
CA PRO A 88 8.90 1.76 -14.05
C PRO A 88 8.21 3.05 -14.49
N GLN A 89 8.62 3.61 -15.64
CA GLN A 89 8.13 4.91 -16.14
C GLN A 89 6.64 4.86 -16.53
N GLU A 90 6.10 3.67 -16.77
CA GLU A 90 4.71 3.47 -17.17
C GLU A 90 3.76 3.28 -15.98
N LEU A 91 4.25 3.29 -14.74
CA LEU A 91 3.45 2.97 -13.55
C LEU A 91 2.25 3.91 -13.39
N VAL A 92 2.49 5.22 -13.32
CA VAL A 92 1.45 6.22 -13.10
C VAL A 92 0.45 6.21 -14.25
N ALA A 93 0.95 6.21 -15.50
CA ALA A 93 0.10 6.16 -16.69
C ALA A 93 -0.80 4.91 -16.71
N SER A 94 -0.26 3.76 -16.33
CA SER A 94 -0.99 2.49 -16.36
C SER A 94 -2.07 2.42 -15.27
N LEU A 95 -1.75 2.85 -14.05
CA LEU A 95 -2.73 2.89 -12.96
C LEU A 95 -3.82 3.95 -13.21
N ALA A 96 -3.46 5.12 -13.75
CA ALA A 96 -4.42 6.15 -14.13
C ALA A 96 -5.37 5.67 -15.23
N TRP A 97 -4.85 5.02 -16.26
CA TRP A 97 -5.66 4.46 -17.35
C TRP A 97 -6.64 3.40 -16.84
N GLU A 98 -6.17 2.45 -16.02
CA GLU A 98 -7.02 1.43 -15.41
C GLU A 98 -8.08 2.04 -14.48
N ALA A 99 -7.76 3.12 -13.77
CA ALA A 99 -8.72 3.82 -12.90
C ALA A 99 -9.84 4.51 -13.69
N LEU A 100 -9.59 4.91 -14.94
CA LEU A 100 -10.63 5.42 -15.84
C LEU A 100 -11.57 4.29 -16.30
N ILE A 101 -11.04 3.11 -16.58
CA ILE A 101 -11.82 1.95 -17.03
C ILE A 101 -12.62 1.34 -15.88
N LYS A 102 -12.03 1.28 -14.68
CA LYS A 102 -12.61 0.66 -13.47
C LYS A 102 -12.77 1.72 -12.38
N PRO A 103 -13.68 2.71 -12.54
CA PRO A 103 -13.75 3.88 -11.67
C PRO A 103 -14.15 3.57 -10.22
N ASN A 104 -14.69 2.37 -9.95
CA ASN A 104 -15.14 1.94 -8.64
C ASN A 104 -14.19 0.93 -7.95
N ASP A 105 -13.12 0.50 -8.64
CA ASP A 105 -12.19 -0.49 -8.12
C ASP A 105 -10.91 0.18 -7.60
N VAL A 106 -10.30 -0.45 -6.62
CA VAL A 106 -8.97 -0.16 -6.12
C VAL A 106 -7.99 -0.98 -6.95
N LEU A 107 -6.92 -0.35 -7.43
CA LEU A 107 -6.05 -0.96 -8.42
C LEU A 107 -4.64 -1.11 -7.87
N GLY A 108 -3.92 -2.14 -8.29
CA GLY A 108 -2.50 -2.27 -7.95
C GLY A 108 -1.75 -3.16 -8.91
N VAL A 109 -0.42 -3.16 -8.79
CA VAL A 109 0.46 -3.97 -9.63
C VAL A 109 0.66 -5.37 -9.05
N CYS A 110 0.69 -5.50 -7.72
CA CYS A 110 0.87 -6.77 -7.02
C CYS A 110 -0.27 -6.99 -6.03
N GLY A 111 -0.58 -8.25 -5.79
CA GLY A 111 -1.67 -8.62 -4.91
C GLY A 111 -1.87 -10.12 -4.82
N TRP A 112 -2.66 -10.52 -3.85
CA TRP A 112 -2.90 -11.92 -3.53
C TRP A 112 -4.34 -12.13 -3.08
N GLY A 113 -4.86 -13.31 -3.40
CA GLY A 113 -6.16 -13.77 -2.93
C GLY A 113 -6.03 -14.58 -1.66
N MET A 114 -7.07 -14.57 -0.85
CA MET A 114 -7.27 -15.48 0.25
C MET A 114 -7.85 -16.79 -0.29
N ILE A 115 -7.28 -17.94 0.06
CA ILE A 115 -7.85 -19.26 -0.27
C ILE A 115 -8.31 -19.98 1.00
N PRO A 116 -9.50 -20.62 1.00
CA PRO A 116 -9.94 -21.45 2.11
C PRO A 116 -9.09 -22.72 2.18
N MET A 117 -8.40 -22.94 3.29
CA MET A 117 -7.63 -24.16 3.56
C MET A 117 -7.88 -24.59 5.00
N TRP A 118 -7.97 -25.90 5.25
CA TRP A 118 -8.00 -26.46 6.60
C TRP A 118 -6.61 -26.31 7.23
N HIS A 119 -6.36 -25.14 7.81
CA HIS A 119 -5.13 -24.83 8.50
C HIS A 119 -5.45 -24.02 9.75
N GLN A 120 -4.57 -24.09 10.75
CA GLN A 120 -4.70 -23.32 12.00
C GLN A 120 -4.77 -21.80 11.79
N VAL A 121 -4.45 -21.34 10.56
CA VAL A 121 -4.43 -19.94 10.12
C VAL A 121 -5.71 -19.49 9.40
N GLY A 122 -6.64 -20.41 9.10
CA GLY A 122 -7.92 -20.13 8.41
C GLY A 122 -7.82 -19.73 6.92
N VAL A 123 -6.72 -19.11 6.47
CA VAL A 123 -6.52 -18.62 5.10
C VAL A 123 -5.03 -18.68 4.73
N VAL A 124 -4.71 -19.07 3.49
CA VAL A 124 -3.35 -19.00 2.92
C VAL A 124 -3.32 -17.95 1.80
N PRO A 125 -2.28 -17.10 1.71
CA PRO A 125 -2.13 -16.15 0.61
C PRO A 125 -1.81 -16.88 -0.70
N ALA A 126 -2.55 -16.57 -1.75
CA ALA A 126 -2.32 -17.05 -3.10
C ALA A 126 -1.98 -15.87 -4.01
N TYR A 127 -0.70 -15.77 -4.35
CA TYR A 127 -0.21 -14.78 -5.30
C TYR A 127 -0.67 -15.12 -6.71
N VAL A 128 -1.05 -14.10 -7.48
CA VAL A 128 -1.48 -14.25 -8.87
C VAL A 128 -0.27 -13.97 -9.79
N PRO A 129 0.31 -14.98 -10.43
CA PRO A 129 1.41 -14.77 -11.39
C PRO A 129 0.97 -13.90 -12.56
N TYR A 130 1.89 -13.11 -13.11
CA TYR A 130 1.62 -12.20 -14.24
C TYR A 130 0.92 -12.88 -15.42
N PHE A 131 1.36 -14.08 -15.81
CA PHE A 131 0.77 -14.81 -16.94
C PHE A 131 -0.67 -15.28 -16.68
N MET A 132 -1.15 -15.28 -15.43
CA MET A 132 -2.51 -15.68 -15.04
C MET A 132 -3.48 -14.49 -14.93
N ARG A 133 -3.05 -13.28 -15.32
CA ARG A 133 -3.87 -12.05 -15.25
C ARG A 133 -3.81 -11.22 -16.55
N PRO A 134 -4.07 -11.80 -17.75
CA PRO A 134 -3.94 -11.08 -19.02
C PRO A 134 -4.82 -9.83 -19.12
N ASN A 135 -5.95 -9.79 -18.41
CA ASN A 135 -6.87 -8.64 -18.35
C ASN A 135 -6.95 -8.03 -16.93
N GLY A 136 -5.95 -8.29 -16.09
CA GLY A 136 -6.01 -8.08 -14.65
C GLY A 136 -6.81 -9.17 -13.93
N ARG A 137 -6.92 -9.06 -12.60
CA ARG A 137 -7.65 -10.03 -11.78
C ARG A 137 -8.10 -9.41 -10.46
N TYR A 138 -9.32 -9.72 -10.01
CA TYR A 138 -9.73 -9.39 -8.65
C TYR A 138 -8.93 -10.20 -7.62
N VAL A 139 -8.45 -9.51 -6.59
CA VAL A 139 -7.69 -10.06 -5.46
C VAL A 139 -8.28 -9.53 -4.16
N ASP A 140 -7.98 -10.16 -3.03
CA ASP A 140 -8.46 -9.67 -1.75
C ASP A 140 -7.58 -8.50 -1.27
N ILE A 141 -6.26 -8.63 -1.45
CA ILE A 141 -5.27 -7.67 -0.94
C ILE A 141 -4.30 -7.25 -2.04
N LEU A 142 -3.99 -5.95 -2.08
CA LEU A 142 -2.98 -5.35 -2.96
C LEU A 142 -1.74 -5.00 -2.15
N GLN A 143 -0.56 -5.28 -2.69
CA GLN A 143 0.69 -5.04 -2.00
C GLN A 143 1.24 -3.65 -2.32
N ALA A 144 1.41 -2.83 -1.28
CA ALA A 144 1.84 -1.44 -1.42
C ALA A 144 3.20 -1.28 -2.12
N CYS A 145 4.11 -2.25 -1.97
CA CYS A 145 5.47 -2.15 -2.53
C CYS A 145 5.51 -1.98 -4.06
N CYS A 146 4.56 -2.57 -4.79
CA CYS A 146 4.50 -2.47 -6.25
C CYS A 146 3.68 -1.28 -6.77
N GLY A 147 3.01 -0.54 -5.89
CA GLY A 147 2.12 0.56 -6.24
C GLY A 147 0.65 0.17 -6.26
N ASN A 148 -0.12 0.90 -5.45
CA ASN A 148 -1.58 0.80 -5.34
C ASN A 148 -2.21 2.17 -5.61
N ALA A 149 -3.32 2.20 -6.35
CA ALA A 149 -4.06 3.39 -6.71
C ALA A 149 -5.47 3.35 -6.10
N TYR A 150 -5.83 4.46 -5.45
CA TYR A 150 -7.10 4.65 -4.77
C TYR A 150 -7.70 5.99 -5.21
N ARG A 151 -9.03 6.08 -5.36
CA ARG A 151 -9.67 7.39 -5.43
C ARG A 151 -9.82 7.95 -4.03
N ARG A 152 -9.56 9.25 -3.85
CA ARG A 152 -9.76 9.92 -2.57
C ARG A 152 -11.18 9.72 -2.04
N GLY A 153 -12.18 9.77 -2.91
CA GLY A 153 -13.59 9.58 -2.56
C GLY A 153 -13.96 8.18 -2.09
N PHE A 154 -13.04 7.20 -2.12
CA PHE A 154 -13.28 5.88 -1.55
C PHE A 154 -13.16 5.85 -0.02
N PHE A 155 -12.67 6.92 0.61
CA PHE A 155 -12.46 6.97 2.06
C PHE A 155 -13.37 8.05 2.66
N THR A 156 -14.53 7.63 3.14
CA THR A 156 -15.56 8.51 3.71
C THR A 156 -15.21 8.94 5.13
N ASP A 157 -14.55 8.08 5.89
CA ASP A 157 -14.08 8.35 7.26
C ASP A 157 -12.59 8.01 7.40
N VAL A 158 -11.74 9.01 7.14
CA VAL A 158 -10.28 8.87 7.20
C VAL A 158 -9.79 8.58 8.62
N GLU A 159 -10.47 9.09 9.65
CA GLU A 159 -10.05 8.90 11.04
C GLU A 159 -10.41 7.48 11.52
N ALA A 160 -11.56 6.94 11.13
CA ALA A 160 -11.87 5.53 11.37
C ALA A 160 -10.86 4.57 10.70
N LEU A 161 -10.34 4.93 9.52
CA LEU A 161 -9.24 4.21 8.87
C LEU A 161 -7.91 4.38 9.63
N ALA A 162 -7.64 5.57 10.18
CA ALA A 162 -6.40 5.88 10.91
C ALA A 162 -6.30 5.20 12.28
N GLU A 163 -7.42 4.75 12.86
CA GLU A 163 -7.45 3.98 14.11
C GLU A 163 -7.01 2.51 13.91
N ILE A 164 -5.78 2.32 13.45
CA ILE A 164 -5.18 1.02 13.13
C ILE A 164 -4.89 0.25 14.43
N PRO A 165 -5.48 -0.94 14.64
CA PRO A 165 -5.14 -1.77 15.78
C PRO A 165 -3.64 -2.13 15.80
N PRO A 166 -2.97 -2.21 16.97
CA PRO A 166 -1.53 -2.51 17.03
C PRO A 166 -1.10 -3.77 16.26
N ILE A 167 -1.95 -4.81 16.23
CA ILE A 167 -1.70 -6.05 15.51
C ILE A 167 -1.68 -5.89 13.97
N CYS A 168 -2.24 -4.80 13.45
CA CYS A 168 -2.32 -4.52 12.01
C CYS A 168 -1.21 -3.59 11.50
N VAL A 169 -0.43 -2.95 12.40
CA VAL A 169 0.50 -1.88 12.01
C VAL A 169 1.55 -2.32 10.99
N THR A 170 2.00 -3.57 11.04
CA THR A 170 3.02 -4.13 10.12
C THR A 170 2.42 -4.79 8.88
N VAL A 171 1.09 -4.78 8.74
CA VAL A 171 0.31 -5.34 7.63
C VAL A 171 -0.78 -4.34 7.24
N ASP A 172 -0.37 -3.08 7.04
CA ASP A 172 -1.26 -1.97 6.69
C ASP A 172 -2.03 -2.24 5.39
N ASP A 173 -1.43 -2.97 4.45
CA ASP A 173 -2.08 -3.44 3.23
C ASP A 173 -3.32 -4.32 3.51
N VAL A 174 -3.26 -5.23 4.49
CA VAL A 174 -4.40 -6.03 4.94
C VAL A 174 -5.47 -5.14 5.57
N TRP A 175 -5.07 -4.22 6.44
CA TRP A 175 -5.98 -3.29 7.12
C TRP A 175 -6.73 -2.40 6.12
N ILE A 176 -6.01 -1.77 5.19
CA ILE A 176 -6.55 -0.89 4.15
C ILE A 176 -7.48 -1.68 3.23
N ALA A 177 -7.06 -2.86 2.75
CA ALA A 177 -7.88 -3.69 1.87
C ALA A 177 -9.17 -4.14 2.56
N GLY A 178 -9.10 -4.55 3.83
CA GLY A 178 -10.26 -4.95 4.60
C GLY A 178 -11.21 -3.78 4.87
N TYR A 179 -10.70 -2.58 5.16
CA TYR A 179 -11.52 -1.39 5.38
C TYR A 179 -12.28 -1.05 4.08
N LEU A 180 -11.55 -0.98 2.97
CA LEU A 180 -12.12 -0.70 1.65
C LEU A 180 -13.21 -1.71 1.29
N ARG A 181 -13.00 -2.99 1.60
CA ARG A 181 -13.94 -4.06 1.28
C ARG A 181 -15.16 -4.09 2.20
N THR A 182 -14.97 -3.93 3.51
CA THR A 182 -16.02 -4.13 4.53
C THR A 182 -16.84 -2.89 4.84
N VAL A 183 -16.19 -1.72 4.81
CA VAL A 183 -16.79 -0.42 5.13
C VAL A 183 -17.22 0.28 3.85
N GLU A 184 -16.32 0.36 2.87
CA GLU A 184 -16.50 1.19 1.67
C GLU A 184 -17.01 0.40 0.45
N HIS A 185 -17.16 -0.91 0.58
CA HIS A 185 -17.65 -1.83 -0.45
C HIS A 185 -16.87 -1.74 -1.77
N LYS A 186 -15.57 -1.44 -1.72
CA LYS A 186 -14.67 -1.41 -2.86
C LYS A 186 -13.99 -2.76 -3.07
N ARG A 187 -13.72 -3.07 -4.34
CA ARG A 187 -13.01 -4.29 -4.74
C ARG A 187 -11.58 -3.96 -5.14
N SER A 188 -10.68 -4.89 -4.86
CA SER A 188 -9.27 -4.77 -5.20
C SER A 188 -8.97 -5.58 -6.47
N ALA A 189 -8.27 -4.99 -7.42
CA ALA A 189 -7.87 -5.66 -8.65
C ALA A 189 -6.41 -5.39 -8.99
N VAL A 190 -5.68 -6.45 -9.35
CA VAL A 190 -4.37 -6.32 -9.98
C VAL A 190 -4.54 -6.01 -11.46
N ILE A 191 -3.73 -5.09 -11.98
CA ILE A 191 -3.73 -4.74 -13.40
C ILE A 191 -3.04 -5.84 -14.23
N SER A 192 -3.26 -5.83 -15.54
CA SER A 192 -2.66 -6.82 -16.43
C SER A 192 -1.14 -6.64 -16.56
N LYS A 193 -0.66 -5.40 -16.60
CA LYS A 193 0.76 -5.08 -16.87
C LYS A 193 1.71 -5.59 -15.79
N ARG A 194 2.94 -5.92 -16.24
CA ARG A 194 4.07 -6.27 -15.38
C ARG A 194 4.88 -5.02 -15.12
N LEU A 195 4.77 -4.48 -13.90
CA LEU A 195 5.44 -3.24 -13.50
C LEU A 195 6.13 -3.44 -12.14
N ASP A 196 6.71 -4.62 -11.94
CA ASP A 196 7.45 -4.94 -10.72
C ASP A 196 8.57 -3.90 -10.54
N PRO A 197 8.66 -3.24 -9.36
CA PRO A 197 9.72 -2.28 -9.11
C PRO A 197 11.08 -2.97 -9.01
N LEU A 198 12.14 -2.20 -9.26
CA LEU A 198 13.50 -2.68 -9.08
C LEU A 198 13.99 -2.30 -7.68
N ASP A 199 14.68 -3.24 -7.03
CA ASP A 199 15.39 -2.94 -5.78
C ASP A 199 16.40 -1.82 -5.99
N ALA A 200 16.39 -0.86 -5.06
CA ALA A 200 17.40 0.17 -4.98
C ALA A 200 18.81 -0.44 -4.84
N ALA A 201 19.83 0.26 -5.32
CA ALA A 201 21.19 -0.29 -5.37
C ALA A 201 21.74 -0.68 -3.99
N TRP A 202 21.31 0.01 -2.93
CA TRP A 202 21.72 -0.27 -1.56
C TRP A 202 21.13 -1.57 -1.00
N LYS A 203 19.86 -1.89 -1.30
CA LYS A 203 19.21 -3.15 -0.90
C LYS A 203 19.93 -4.37 -1.47
N LYS A 204 20.36 -4.29 -2.73
CA LYS A 204 21.13 -5.37 -3.38
C LYS A 204 22.46 -5.64 -2.66
N LYS A 205 23.09 -4.60 -2.12
CA LYS A 205 24.32 -4.73 -1.33
C LYS A 205 24.05 -5.33 0.05
N GLU A 206 22.97 -4.92 0.71
CA GLU A 206 22.55 -5.44 2.00
C GLU A 206 22.19 -6.94 1.93
N ALA A 207 21.46 -7.35 0.90
CA ALA A 207 21.10 -8.74 0.65
C ALA A 207 22.31 -9.67 0.40
N GLN A 208 23.47 -9.11 0.02
CA GLN A 208 24.73 -9.83 -0.15
C GLN A 208 25.54 -9.96 1.15
N SER A 209 25.12 -9.29 2.23
CA SER A 209 25.78 -9.40 3.53
C SER A 209 25.49 -10.76 4.19
N SER A 210 26.44 -11.25 4.98
CA SER A 210 26.34 -12.56 5.65
C SER A 210 25.36 -12.59 6.83
N GLU A 211 24.79 -11.45 7.21
CA GLU A 211 23.81 -11.34 8.29
C GLU A 211 22.42 -11.63 7.73
N ARG A 212 21.99 -12.90 7.78
CA ARG A 212 20.59 -13.27 7.51
C ARG A 212 19.70 -12.76 8.63
N GLN A 213 19.28 -11.50 8.57
CA GLN A 213 18.19 -11.00 9.38
C GLN A 213 16.85 -11.53 8.85
N MET A 214 15.99 -11.96 9.77
CA MET A 214 14.61 -12.32 9.46
C MET A 214 13.88 -11.10 8.89
N THR A 215 13.24 -11.26 7.73
CA THR A 215 12.45 -10.17 7.12
C THR A 215 11.16 -9.93 7.91
N LEU A 216 10.63 -8.71 7.83
CA LEU A 216 9.31 -8.40 8.42
C LEU A 216 8.21 -9.29 7.84
N SER A 217 8.28 -9.59 6.54
CA SER A 217 7.31 -10.48 5.87
C SER A 217 7.35 -11.90 6.44
N SER A 218 8.55 -12.47 6.63
CA SER A 218 8.70 -13.79 7.24
C SER A 218 8.21 -13.82 8.69
N TYR A 219 8.52 -12.77 9.48
CA TYR A 219 8.01 -12.65 10.85
C TYR A 219 6.48 -12.60 10.89
N ASN A 220 5.88 -11.74 10.05
CA ASN A 220 4.43 -11.58 9.96
C ASN A 220 3.74 -12.88 9.54
N HIS A 221 4.36 -13.66 8.67
CA HIS A 221 3.85 -14.97 8.24
C HIS A 221 3.90 -15.99 9.39
N GLU A 222 5.06 -16.15 10.03
CA GLU A 222 5.27 -17.09 11.14
C GLU A 222 4.31 -16.81 12.31
N HIS A 223 4.07 -15.53 12.62
CA HIS A 223 3.23 -15.11 13.74
C HIS A 223 1.75 -14.90 13.37
N GLN A 224 1.37 -15.25 12.14
CA GLN A 224 -0.01 -15.17 11.62
C GLN A 224 -0.61 -13.76 11.70
N ILE A 225 0.21 -12.72 11.55
CA ILE A 225 -0.19 -11.32 11.76
C ILE A 225 -1.28 -10.90 10.78
N HIS A 226 -1.19 -11.34 9.51
CA HIS A 226 -2.23 -11.08 8.50
C HIS A 226 -3.61 -11.58 8.95
N TYR A 227 -3.70 -12.82 9.45
CA TYR A 227 -4.96 -13.41 9.90
C TYR A 227 -5.51 -12.68 11.14
N LYS A 228 -4.65 -12.41 12.13
CA LYS A 228 -5.04 -11.67 13.32
C LYS A 228 -5.52 -10.26 12.99
N CYS A 229 -4.93 -9.61 11.99
CA CYS A 229 -5.39 -8.31 11.52
C CYS A 229 -6.78 -8.39 10.86
N VAL A 230 -7.06 -9.42 10.06
CA VAL A 230 -8.40 -9.66 9.52
C VAL A 230 -9.43 -9.83 10.64
N GLN A 231 -9.13 -10.60 11.68
CA GLN A 231 -10.01 -10.76 12.84
C GLN A 231 -10.24 -9.44 13.59
N ALA A 232 -9.17 -8.66 13.80
CA ALA A 232 -9.25 -7.36 14.45
C ALA A 232 -10.13 -6.37 13.67
N LEU A 233 -10.04 -6.41 12.33
CA LEU A 233 -10.85 -5.60 11.44
C LEU A 233 -12.33 -5.97 11.48
N GLU A 234 -12.65 -7.25 11.36
CA GLU A 234 -14.05 -7.73 11.43
C GLU A 234 -14.67 -7.40 12.80
N HIS A 235 -13.89 -7.55 13.88
CA HIS A 235 -14.30 -7.17 15.22
C HIS A 235 -14.51 -5.66 15.36
N LYS A 236 -13.60 -4.82 14.84
CA LYS A 236 -13.71 -3.36 14.96
C LYS A 236 -14.94 -2.81 14.25
N PHE A 237 -15.24 -3.30 13.05
CA PHE A 237 -16.37 -2.80 12.25
C PHE A 237 -17.65 -3.63 12.38
N GLN A 238 -17.65 -4.70 13.18
CA GLN A 238 -18.79 -5.60 13.38
C GLN A 238 -19.36 -6.12 12.03
N ARG A 239 -18.47 -6.38 11.08
CA ARG A 239 -18.80 -6.81 9.71
C ARG A 239 -17.79 -7.86 9.26
N ARG A 240 -18.28 -8.95 8.66
CA ARG A 240 -17.43 -9.96 8.06
C ARG A 240 -16.84 -9.44 6.74
N TRP A 241 -15.56 -9.69 6.52
CA TRP A 241 -14.91 -9.48 5.22
C TRP A 241 -15.32 -10.60 4.26
N THR A 242 -16.25 -10.35 3.35
CA THR A 242 -16.54 -11.32 2.28
C THR A 242 -15.36 -11.44 1.32
N ARG A 243 -14.70 -12.60 1.32
CA ARG A 243 -13.53 -12.87 0.48
C ARG A 243 -13.95 -13.20 -0.94
N ASN A 244 -13.07 -12.98 -1.91
CA ASN A 244 -13.40 -13.15 -3.33
C ASN A 244 -13.82 -14.59 -3.69
N PHE A 245 -13.23 -15.60 -3.04
CA PHE A 245 -13.61 -17.00 -3.26
C PHE A 245 -15.03 -17.32 -2.77
N GLU A 246 -15.57 -16.55 -1.82
CA GLU A 246 -16.92 -16.71 -1.27
C GLU A 246 -17.99 -16.09 -2.19
N GLU A 247 -17.61 -15.15 -3.07
CA GLU A 247 -18.53 -14.57 -4.05
C GLU A 247 -18.86 -15.55 -5.17
N SER A 248 -17.92 -16.40 -5.58
CA SER A 248 -18.10 -17.36 -6.68
C SER A 248 -19.09 -18.50 -6.39
N THR A 249 -19.53 -18.66 -5.15
CA THR A 249 -20.51 -19.68 -4.74
C THR A 249 -21.98 -19.23 -4.82
N HIS A 250 -22.23 -17.97 -5.20
CA HIS A 250 -23.58 -17.38 -5.27
C HIS A 250 -24.01 -16.94 -6.68
N SER A 251 -23.29 -17.36 -7.72
CA SER A 251 -23.59 -17.08 -9.13
C SER A 251 -23.88 -18.35 -9.92
#